data_AF-A0A293MEG7-F1
#
_entry.id   AF-A0A293MEG7-F1
#
_cell.length_a   1.000
_cell.length_b   1.000
_cell.length_c   1.000
_cell.angle_alpha   90.00
_cell.angle_beta   90.00
_cell.angle_gamma   90.00
#
_symmetry.space_group_name_H-M   'P 1'
#
loop_
_entity.id
_entity.type
_entity.pdbx_description
1 polymer ?
#
loop_
_entity_poly.entity_id
_entity_poly.type
_entity_poly.pdbx_seq_one_letter_code
_entity_poly.pdbx_strand_id
1 'polypeptide(L)'
;MIASRNSCHLCSGTHESLPWQSLVLIDSTWRQTKRIYLDERIQGLPCATLDGGQSAFWRPQRGKPSSWLATVEAAHLALSRLLELQGCEANVDDLLFFFKYFYMKIRTKYKGFGLLG
;
A
#
# COMPACT_ATOMS: atom_id res chain seq x y z
N MET A 1 17.66 21.30 16.80
CA MET A 1 17.13 21.49 15.43
C MET A 1 15.63 21.72 15.56
N ILE A 2 15.08 22.81 15.01
CA ILE A 2 13.63 23.06 15.06
C ILE A 2 13.00 22.19 13.98
N ALA A 3 12.14 21.24 14.36
CA ALA A 3 11.39 20.43 13.39
C ALA A 3 10.45 21.35 12.59
N SER A 4 10.63 21.40 11.26
CA SER A 4 9.73 22.13 10.37
C SER A 4 8.35 21.48 10.41
N ARG A 5 7.28 22.27 10.55
CA ARG A 5 5.89 21.76 10.54
C ARG A 5 5.19 22.17 9.24
N ASN A 6 4.50 21.24 8.60
CA ASN A 6 3.74 21.47 7.38
C ASN A 6 2.24 21.33 7.64
N SER A 7 1.43 22.07 6.88
CA SER A 7 -0.02 21.88 6.87
C SER A 7 -0.38 20.52 6.27
N CYS A 8 -1.36 19.87 6.89
CA CYS A 8 -1.86 18.58 6.46
C CYS A 8 -3.15 18.75 5.68
N HIS A 9 -3.18 18.31 4.43
CA HIS A 9 -4.39 18.37 3.61
C HIS A 9 -5.40 17.25 3.92
N LEU A 10 -4.99 16.21 4.66
CA LEU A 10 -5.86 15.08 4.99
C LEU A 10 -6.69 15.31 6.25
N CYS A 11 -6.13 15.95 7.29
CA CYS A 11 -6.84 16.26 8.53
C CYS A 11 -6.99 17.77 8.82
N SER A 12 -6.52 18.65 7.92
CA SER A 12 -6.47 20.10 8.13
C SER A 12 -5.60 20.58 9.31
N GLY A 13 -4.78 19.70 9.89
CA GLY A 13 -3.85 19.99 11.00
C GLY A 13 -2.45 20.45 10.55
N THR A 14 -1.50 20.47 11.49
CA THR A 14 -0.06 20.70 11.21
C THR A 14 0.80 19.62 11.83
N HIS A 15 1.64 18.96 11.01
CA HIS A 15 2.50 17.84 11.45
C HIS A 15 3.97 18.14 11.22
N GLU A 16 4.83 17.42 11.95
CA GLU A 16 6.26 17.45 11.70
C GLU A 16 6.57 16.95 10.28
N SER A 17 7.53 17.62 9.65
CA SER A 17 8.03 17.23 8.34
C SER A 17 8.78 15.91 8.49
N LEU A 18 8.41 14.93 7.66
CA LEU A 18 9.20 13.71 7.54
C LEU A 18 10.55 14.04 6.88
N PRO A 19 11.62 13.27 7.19
CA PRO A 19 12.91 13.44 6.53
C PRO A 19 12.90 13.04 5.05
N TRP A 20 11.80 12.46 4.55
CA TRP A 20 11.61 12.05 3.17
C TRP A 20 10.47 12.84 2.53
N GLN A 21 10.66 13.25 1.27
CA GLN A 21 9.68 14.06 0.52
C GLN A 21 8.81 13.24 -0.44
N SER A 22 9.19 12.00 -0.72
CA SER A 22 8.52 11.18 -1.74
C SER A 22 8.60 9.71 -1.38
N LEU A 23 7.49 9.00 -1.64
CA LEU A 23 7.40 7.55 -1.58
C LEU A 23 7.35 7.02 -3.02
N VAL A 24 8.28 6.15 -3.38
CA VAL A 24 8.32 5.53 -4.72
C VAL A 24 7.74 4.12 -4.61
N LEU A 25 6.73 3.83 -5.42
CA LEU A 25 6.15 2.50 -5.56
C LEU A 25 6.46 1.95 -6.94
N ILE A 26 6.96 0.72 -7.01
CA ILE A 26 7.25 0.03 -8.28
C ILE A 26 6.26 -1.11 -8.45
N ASP A 27 5.29 -0.90 -9.34
CA ASP A 27 4.33 -1.95 -9.70
C ASP A 27 5.00 -2.99 -10.60
N SER A 28 4.93 -4.26 -10.17
CA SER A 28 5.50 -5.36 -10.93
C SER A 28 4.88 -6.69 -10.50
N THR A 29 5.16 -7.75 -11.25
CA THR A 29 4.83 -9.11 -10.79
C THR A 29 5.83 -9.56 -9.72
N TRP A 30 5.38 -10.39 -8.78
CA TRP A 30 6.24 -10.98 -7.74
C TRP A 30 7.50 -11.68 -8.29
N ARG A 31 7.43 -12.22 -9.52
CA ARG A 31 8.59 -12.87 -10.18
C ARG A 31 9.68 -11.86 -10.56
N GLN A 32 9.32 -10.60 -10.81
CA GLN A 32 10.25 -9.55 -11.22
C GLN A 32 10.85 -8.79 -10.04
N THR A 33 10.21 -8.82 -8.87
CA THR A 33 10.58 -8.01 -7.69
C THR A 33 12.05 -8.14 -7.30
N LYS A 34 12.60 -9.37 -7.23
CA LYS A 34 14.03 -9.56 -6.88
C LYS A 34 14.98 -8.92 -7.90
N ARG A 35 14.66 -9.00 -9.19
CA ARG A 35 15.50 -8.42 -10.24
C ARG A 35 15.45 -6.89 -10.20
N ILE A 36 14.26 -6.32 -9.96
CA ILE A 36 14.07 -4.88 -9.82
C ILE A 36 14.80 -4.35 -8.59
N TYR A 37 14.70 -5.05 -7.45
CA TYR A 37 15.38 -4.67 -6.21
C TYR A 37 16.91 -4.65 -6.37
N LEU A 38 17.46 -5.54 -7.20
CA LEU A 38 18.89 -5.60 -7.48
C LEU A 38 19.34 -4.67 -8.63
N ASP A 39 18.43 -3.93 -9.25
CA ASP A 39 18.75 -3.01 -10.35
C ASP A 39 19.55 -1.81 -9.80
N GLU A 40 20.67 -1.49 -10.44
CA GLU A 40 21.60 -0.43 -10.05
C GLU A 40 20.94 0.96 -9.93
N ARG A 41 19.87 1.21 -10.70
CA ARG A 41 19.10 2.47 -10.64
C ARG A 41 18.27 2.58 -9.36
N ILE A 42 17.98 1.45 -8.71
CA ILE A 42 17.15 1.36 -7.50
C ILE A 42 17.99 1.15 -6.24
N GLN A 43 19.14 0.47 -6.34
CA GLN A 43 19.99 0.13 -5.19
C GLN A 43 20.42 1.34 -4.32
N GLY A 44 20.48 2.55 -4.89
CA GLY A 44 20.79 3.77 -4.15
C GLY A 44 19.63 4.36 -3.34
N LEU A 45 18.40 3.85 -3.49
CA LEU A 45 17.23 4.37 -2.80
C LEU A 45 17.07 3.72 -1.42
N PRO A 46 16.83 4.52 -0.35
CA PRO A 46 16.42 3.98 0.93
C PRO A 46 15.16 3.11 0.78
N CYS A 47 15.23 1.88 1.28
CA CYS A 47 14.14 0.91 1.23
C CYS A 47 13.73 0.51 2.63
N ALA A 48 12.42 0.39 2.87
CA ALA A 48 11.86 -0.15 4.10
C ALA A 48 11.05 -1.41 3.81
N THR A 49 11.06 -2.35 4.74
CA THR A 49 10.18 -3.52 4.70
C THR A 49 8.85 -3.18 5.37
N LEU A 50 7.75 -3.48 4.70
CA LEU A 50 6.41 -3.36 5.26
C LEU A 50 6.00 -4.69 5.89
N ASP A 51 5.95 -4.72 7.22
CA ASP A 51 5.53 -5.90 7.97
C ASP A 51 4.06 -5.80 8.42
N GLY A 52 3.46 -6.97 8.67
CA GLY A 52 2.11 -7.09 9.26
C GLY A 52 0.95 -6.89 8.27
N GLY A 53 1.22 -6.64 6.99
CA GLY A 53 0.18 -6.54 5.97
C GLY A 53 -0.46 -7.90 5.63
N GLN A 54 -1.77 -7.89 5.38
CA GLN A 54 -2.50 -9.05 4.89
C GLN A 54 -3.27 -8.69 3.61
N SER A 55 -3.02 -9.44 2.55
CA SER A 55 -3.69 -9.25 1.27
C SER A 55 -5.13 -9.74 1.33
N ALA A 56 -6.04 -8.93 0.81
CA ALA A 56 -7.42 -9.30 0.54
C ALA A 56 -7.55 -10.16 -0.74
N PHE A 57 -6.46 -10.34 -1.48
CA PHE A 57 -6.41 -11.01 -2.78
C PHE A 57 -7.54 -10.53 -3.70
N TRP A 58 -7.53 -9.23 -4.02
CA TRP A 58 -8.51 -8.58 -4.91
C TRP A 58 -8.72 -9.35 -6.23
N ARG A 59 -7.72 -10.13 -6.64
CA ARG A 59 -7.80 -11.12 -7.70
C ARG A 59 -7.44 -12.50 -7.14
N PRO A 60 -8.08 -13.59 -7.60
CA PRO A 60 -7.70 -14.94 -7.19
C PRO A 60 -6.21 -15.20 -7.43
N GLN A 61 -5.47 -15.46 -6.36
CA GLN A 61 -4.08 -15.91 -6.42
C GLN A 61 -3.98 -17.26 -5.69
N ARG A 62 -3.62 -18.32 -6.41
CA ARG A 62 -3.49 -19.66 -5.82
C ARG A 62 -2.09 -19.85 -5.22
N GLY A 63 -2.03 -20.35 -3.99
CA GLY A 63 -0.79 -20.77 -3.34
C GLY A 63 0.20 -19.65 -3.03
N LYS A 64 -0.28 -18.40 -2.87
CA LYS A 64 0.56 -17.27 -2.46
C LYS A 64 0.30 -16.92 -0.98
N PRO A 65 1.36 -16.61 -0.19
CA PRO A 65 1.19 -16.16 1.19
C PRO A 65 0.37 -14.87 1.26
N SER A 66 -0.42 -14.69 2.33
CA SER A 66 -1.21 -13.46 2.55
C SER A 66 -0.33 -12.22 2.78
N SER A 67 0.94 -12.39 3.14
CA SER A 67 1.90 -11.29 3.23
C SER A 67 2.29 -10.70 1.87
N TRP A 68 1.90 -11.34 0.77
CA TRP A 68 2.18 -10.86 -0.59
C TRP A 68 1.13 -9.84 -1.03
N LEU A 69 1.28 -8.64 -0.50
CA LEU A 69 0.41 -7.49 -0.80
C LEU A 69 0.38 -7.14 -2.29
N ALA A 70 -0.79 -6.80 -2.80
CA ALA A 70 -0.89 -6.06 -4.04
C ALA A 70 -0.29 -4.65 -3.86
N THR A 71 0.17 -4.02 -4.94
CA THR A 71 0.78 -2.69 -4.90
C THR A 71 -0.11 -1.65 -4.20
N VAL A 72 -1.43 -1.70 -4.39
CA VAL A 72 -2.38 -0.80 -3.71
C VAL A 72 -2.47 -1.06 -2.20
N GLU A 73 -2.32 -2.30 -1.75
CA GLU A 73 -2.33 -2.66 -0.33
C GLU A 73 -1.02 -2.22 0.33
N ALA A 74 0.11 -2.40 -0.37
CA ALA A 74 1.40 -1.87 0.06
C ALA A 74 1.36 -0.33 0.14
N ALA A 75 0.72 0.34 -0.80
CA ALA A 75 0.53 1.80 -0.78
C ALA A 75 -0.31 2.26 0.42
N HIS A 76 -1.46 1.63 0.64
CA HIS A 76 -2.35 1.91 1.77
C HIS A 76 -1.63 1.70 3.11
N LEU A 77 -0.91 0.58 3.26
CA LEU A 77 -0.15 0.28 4.47
C LEU A 77 0.98 1.28 4.69
N ALA A 78 1.77 1.58 3.66
CA ALA A 78 2.86 2.56 3.75
C ALA A 78 2.36 3.95 4.15
N LEU A 79 1.29 4.43 3.51
CA LEU A 79 0.70 5.74 3.83
C LEU A 79 0.15 5.77 5.27
N SER A 80 -0.57 4.72 5.69
CA SER A 80 -1.08 4.61 7.06
C SER A 80 0.06 4.70 8.09
N ARG A 81 1.17 3.98 7.86
CA ARG A 81 2.36 4.04 8.73
C ARG A 81 3.01 5.41 8.75
N LEU A 82 3.11 6.09 7.60
CA LEU A 82 3.68 7.43 7.54
C LEU A 82 2.82 8.44 8.31
N LEU A 83 1.49 8.33 8.22
CA LEU A 83 0.57 9.16 8.99
C LEU A 83 0.69 8.89 10.49
N GLU A 84 0.77 7.62 10.91
CA GLU A 84 1.03 7.23 12.30
C GLU A 84 2.33 7.87 12.83
N LEU A 85 3.42 7.79 12.06
CA LEU A 85 4.71 8.38 12.42
C LEU A 85 4.67 9.92 12.53
N GLN A 86 3.77 10.56 11.78
CA GLN A 86 3.54 12.00 11.85
C GLN A 86 2.55 12.42 12.96
N GLY A 87 1.98 11.46 13.70
CA GLY A 87 0.89 11.72 14.65
C GLY A 87 -0.36 12.26 13.96
N CYS A 88 -0.60 11.86 12.71
CA CYS A 88 -1.79 12.25 11.95
C CYS A 88 -2.88 11.19 12.08
N GLU A 89 -4.06 11.60 12.53
CA GLU A 89 -5.22 10.72 12.70
C GLU A 89 -6.07 10.57 11.42
N ALA A 90 -5.60 11.11 10.28
CA ALA A 90 -6.27 10.91 9.01
C ALA A 90 -6.28 9.43 8.61
N ASN A 91 -7.35 9.00 7.95
CA ASN A 91 -7.41 7.70 7.30
C ASN A 91 -7.22 7.84 5.79
N VAL A 92 -6.76 6.76 5.15
CA VAL A 92 -6.55 6.68 3.70
C VAL A 92 -7.31 5.52 3.07
N ASP A 93 -8.36 5.05 3.74
CA ASP A 93 -9.15 3.88 3.32
C ASP A 93 -9.83 4.08 1.96
N ASP A 94 -10.13 5.33 1.60
CA ASP A 94 -10.68 5.69 0.29
C ASP A 94 -9.76 5.28 -0.87
N LEU A 95 -8.46 5.12 -0.64
CA LEU A 95 -7.52 4.56 -1.62
C LEU A 95 -7.94 3.16 -2.10
N LEU A 96 -8.59 2.39 -1.24
CA LEU A 96 -9.05 1.03 -1.52
C LEU A 96 -10.47 0.96 -2.06
N PHE A 97 -11.19 2.10 -2.16
CA PHE A 97 -12.61 2.13 -2.49
C PHE A 97 -12.95 1.34 -3.76
N PHE A 98 -12.30 1.65 -4.88
CA PHE A 98 -12.59 0.98 -6.15
C PHE A 98 -12.18 -0.50 -6.14
N PHE A 99 -11.08 -0.85 -5.48
CA PHE A 99 -10.64 -2.24 -5.35
C PHE A 99 -11.66 -3.08 -4.58
N LYS A 100 -12.13 -2.57 -3.44
CA LYS A 100 -13.19 -3.18 -2.64
C LYS A 100 -14.49 -3.28 -3.43
N TYR A 101 -14.90 -2.21 -4.10
CA TYR A 101 -16.12 -2.17 -4.90
C TYR A 101 -16.13 -3.22 -6.01
N PHE A 102 -15.08 -3.27 -6.82
CA PHE A 102 -14.98 -4.24 -7.92
C PHE A 102 -14.82 -5.67 -7.42
N TYR A 103 -14.06 -5.88 -6.35
CA TYR A 103 -13.95 -7.19 -5.70
C TYR A 103 -15.30 -7.73 -5.24
N MET A 104 -16.09 -6.89 -4.56
CA MET A 104 -17.44 -7.26 -4.15
C MET A 104 -18.34 -7.56 -5.36
N LYS A 105 -18.32 -6.71 -6.40
CA LYS A 105 -19.10 -6.94 -7.63
C LYS A 105 -18.75 -8.28 -8.30
N ILE A 106 -17.46 -8.57 -8.45
CA ILE A 106 -16.96 -9.82 -9.04
C ILE A 106 -17.43 -11.00 -8.19
N ARG A 107 -17.20 -10.97 -6.88
CA ARG A 107 -17.61 -12.06 -5.98
C ARG A 107 -19.11 -12.28 -5.98
N THR A 108 -19.93 -11.23 -5.94
CA THR A 108 -21.39 -11.37 -6.02
C THR A 108 -21.82 -11.99 -7.33
N LYS A 109 -21.21 -11.58 -8.46
CA LYS A 109 -21.51 -12.16 -9.78
C LYS A 109 -21.11 -13.64 -9.87
N TYR A 110 -19.91 -14.02 -9.41
CA TYR A 110 -19.38 -15.39 -9.55
C TYR A 110 -19.82 -16.36 -8.45
N LYS A 111 -20.26 -15.89 -7.27
CA LYS A 111 -20.94 -16.74 -6.27
C LYS A 111 -22.23 -17.36 -6.83
N GLY A 112 -22.94 -16.65 -7.71
CA GLY A 112 -24.12 -17.19 -8.40
C GLY A 112 -23.82 -18.31 -9.41
N PHE A 113 -22.55 -18.50 -9.80
CA PHE A 113 -22.13 -19.53 -10.78
C PHE A 113 -21.37 -20.70 -10.15
N GLY A 114 -21.17 -20.75 -8.83
CA GLY A 114 -20.48 -21.85 -8.16
C GLY A 114 -18.98 -22.00 -8.47
N LEU A 115 -18.33 -20.96 -9.03
CA LEU A 115 -16.96 -21.02 -9.56
C LEU A 115 -15.87 -20.57 -8.58
N LEU A 116 -16.21 -20.30 -7.31
CA LEU A 116 -15.28 -19.87 -6.27
C LEU A 116 -15.57 -20.67 -4.98
N GLY A 117 -15.29 -21.98 -5.04
CA GLY A 117 -15.14 -22.88 -3.89
C GLY A 117 -13.67 -23.17 -3.65
#